data_AF-A0A529XZA6-F1
#
_entry.id   AF-A0A529XZA6-F1
#
_cell.length_a   1.000
_cell.length_b   1.000
_cell.length_c   1.000
_cell.angle_alpha   90.00
_cell.angle_beta   90.00
_cell.angle_gamma   90.00
#
_symmetry.space_group_name_H-M   'P 1'
#
loop_
_entity.id
_entity.type
_entity.pdbx_description
1 polymer ?
#
loop_
_entity_poly.entity_id
_entity_poly.type
_entity_poly.pdbx_seq_one_letter_code
_entity_poly.pdbx_strand_id
1 'polypeptide(L)'
;MHLKRQATILASALAATLASVEQAEVHPHVFAEARLDVILSQDHQSVTALRHLWRFDDLFSSTVMMEFDKNSDLKLDDKELKEVADTVHSSLAEFNYFQLVTQDGKDVPM
;
A
#
# COMPACT_ATOMS: atom_id res chain seq x y z
N MET A 1 4.17 -0.16 59.71
CA MET A 1 3.78 0.98 58.85
C MET A 1 4.59 1.08 57.55
N HIS A 2 5.91 0.82 57.56
CA HIS A 2 6.76 0.93 56.35
C HIS A 2 6.41 -0.02 55.20
N LEU A 3 6.06 -1.28 55.50
CA LEU A 3 5.73 -2.28 54.46
C LEU A 3 4.47 -1.93 53.65
N LYS A 4 3.43 -1.41 54.33
CA LYS A 4 2.19 -0.96 53.68
C LYS A 4 2.44 0.25 52.77
N ARG A 5 3.29 1.19 53.21
CA ARG A 5 3.67 2.37 52.42
C ARG A 5 4.47 2.00 51.17
N GLN A 6 5.37 1.02 51.26
CA GLN A 6 6.12 0.52 50.10
C GLN A 6 5.21 -0.19 49.08
N ALA A 7 4.26 -1.01 49.56
CA ALA A 7 3.27 -1.65 48.69
C ALA A 7 2.39 -0.63 47.95
N THR A 8 1.94 0.43 48.63
CA THR A 8 1.17 1.50 47.98
C THR A 8 1.99 2.24 46.92
N ILE A 9 3.26 2.56 47.19
CA ILE A 9 4.14 3.23 46.22
C ILE A 9 4.35 2.36 44.99
N LEU A 10 4.62 1.05 45.16
CA LEU A 10 4.75 0.13 44.03
C LEU A 10 3.47 0.02 43.22
N ALA A 11 2.31 -0.08 43.88
CA ALA A 11 1.03 -0.17 43.19
C ALA A 11 0.72 1.11 42.39
N SER A 12 0.99 2.28 42.95
CA SER A 12 0.83 3.56 42.26
C SER A 12 1.81 3.72 41.10
N ALA A 13 3.06 3.29 41.25
CA ALA A 13 4.05 3.31 40.17
C ALA A 13 3.64 2.37 39.02
N LEU A 14 3.17 1.16 39.33
CA LEU A 14 2.69 0.22 38.33
C LEU A 14 1.45 0.75 37.60
N ALA A 15 0.49 1.33 38.33
CA ALA A 15 -0.70 1.93 37.74
C ALA A 15 -0.34 3.11 36.83
N ALA A 16 0.62 3.95 37.23
CA ALA A 16 1.10 5.06 36.41
C ALA A 16 1.78 4.56 35.12
N THR A 17 2.59 3.49 35.18
CA THR A 17 3.21 2.91 33.98
C THR A 17 2.22 2.24 33.04
N LEU A 18 1.14 1.65 33.56
CA LEU A 18 0.08 1.07 32.71
C LEU A 18 -0.80 2.16 32.09
N ALA A 19 -1.00 3.28 32.79
CA ALA A 19 -1.73 4.43 32.27
C ALA A 19 -0.95 5.24 31.22
N SER A 20 0.37 5.08 31.13
CA SER A 20 1.21 5.72 30.11
C SER A 20 1.34 4.93 28.81
N VAL A 21 0.57 3.85 28.62
CA VAL A 21 0.54 3.13 27.34
C VAL A 21 -0.32 3.91 26.36
N GLU A 22 0.32 4.60 25.42
CA GLU A 22 -0.36 5.22 24.30
C GLU A 22 -0.76 4.16 23.25
N GLN A 23 -1.87 4.42 22.55
CA GLN A 23 -2.27 3.58 21.44
C GLN A 23 -1.25 3.76 20.32
N ALA A 24 -0.61 2.67 19.89
CA ALA A 24 0.22 2.71 18.69
C ALA A 24 -0.70 3.06 17.50
N GLU A 25 -0.46 4.20 16.86
CA GLU A 25 -1.12 4.55 15.61
C GLU A 25 -0.55 3.69 14.50
N VAL A 26 -1.09 2.48 14.36
CA VAL A 26 -0.76 1.60 13.26
C VAL A 26 -1.68 1.95 12.11
N HIS A 27 -1.16 2.70 11.13
CA HIS A 27 -1.86 2.92 9.87
C HIS A 27 -2.19 1.56 9.21
N PRO A 28 -3.30 1.45 8.47
CA PRO A 28 -3.59 0.21 7.75
C PRO A 28 -2.46 -0.05 6.75
N HIS A 29 -1.74 -1.14 6.95
CA HIS A 29 -0.68 -1.55 6.06
C HIS A 29 -1.30 -2.19 4.82
N VAL A 30 -1.03 -1.60 3.66
CA VAL A 30 -1.29 -2.22 2.36
C VAL A 30 -0.02 -2.92 1.93
N PHE A 31 -0.12 -4.21 1.64
CA PHE A 31 0.98 -5.00 1.11
C PHE A 31 0.78 -5.20 -0.39
N ALA A 32 1.86 -5.02 -1.13
CA ALA A 32 1.88 -5.23 -2.57
C ALA A 32 3.12 -6.03 -2.98
N GLU A 33 2.91 -7.00 -3.84
CA GLU A 33 3.98 -7.59 -4.65
C GLU A 33 4.06 -6.83 -5.97
N ALA A 34 5.22 -6.25 -6.24
CA ALA A 34 5.48 -5.53 -7.49
C ALA A 34 6.40 -6.33 -8.39
N ARG A 35 5.98 -6.51 -9.64
CA ARG A 35 6.76 -7.08 -10.73
C ARG A 35 6.85 -6.08 -11.88
N LEU A 36 8.01 -6.00 -12.49
CA LEU A 36 8.23 -5.26 -13.73
C LEU A 36 8.59 -6.26 -14.83
N ASP A 37 7.77 -6.29 -15.88
CA ASP A 37 8.08 -7.02 -17.10
C ASP A 37 8.74 -6.08 -18.12
N VAL A 38 9.93 -6.45 -18.56
CA VAL A 38 10.69 -5.74 -19.59
C VAL A 38 10.49 -6.48 -20.92
N ILE A 39 9.79 -5.83 -21.84
CA ILE A 39 9.50 -6.40 -23.15
C ILE A 39 10.59 -6.00 -24.13
N LEU A 40 11.20 -6.97 -24.77
CA LEU A 40 12.27 -6.75 -25.74
C LEU A 40 11.72 -6.72 -27.18
N SER A 41 12.44 -6.06 -28.09
CA SER A 41 12.24 -6.20 -29.53
C SER A 41 12.53 -7.62 -30.00
N GLN A 42 12.04 -7.99 -31.18
CA GLN A 42 12.20 -9.35 -31.71
C GLN A 42 13.67 -9.77 -31.91
N ASP A 43 14.56 -8.82 -32.17
CA ASP A 43 16.01 -9.02 -32.27
C ASP A 43 16.75 -8.94 -30.92
N HIS A 44 16.00 -8.72 -29.83
CA HIS A 44 16.48 -8.57 -28.46
C HIS A 44 17.50 -7.43 -28.27
N GLN A 45 17.55 -6.45 -29.17
CA GLN A 45 18.50 -5.33 -29.10
C GLN A 45 17.94 -4.08 -28.41
N SER A 46 16.62 -4.00 -28.21
CA SER A 46 15.98 -2.85 -27.59
C SER A 46 14.83 -3.26 -26.67
N VAL A 47 14.47 -2.38 -25.74
CA VAL A 47 13.28 -2.51 -24.90
C VAL A 47 12.13 -1.79 -25.61
N THR A 48 10.99 -2.46 -25.80
CA THR A 48 9.80 -1.92 -26.47
C THR A 48 8.71 -1.50 -25.49
N ALA A 49 8.67 -2.09 -24.30
CA ALA A 49 7.73 -1.71 -23.26
C ALA A 49 8.22 -2.11 -21.87
N LEU A 50 7.79 -1.34 -20.87
CA LEU A 50 7.86 -1.65 -19.46
C LEU A 50 6.43 -1.87 -18.96
N ARG A 51 6.18 -2.99 -18.27
CA ARG A 51 4.84 -3.33 -17.76
C ARG A 51 4.89 -3.60 -16.27
N HIS A 52 4.24 -2.75 -15.51
CA HIS A 52 4.04 -2.96 -14.09
C HIS A 52 2.90 -3.96 -13.86
N LEU A 53 3.15 -4.94 -12.99
CA LEU A 53 2.13 -5.83 -12.44
C LEU A 53 2.21 -5.76 -10.93
N TRP A 54 1.13 -5.33 -10.31
CA TRP A 54 1.01 -5.24 -8.86
C TRP A 54 -0.08 -6.18 -8.37
N ARG A 55 0.23 -6.92 -7.32
CA ARG A 55 -0.71 -7.78 -6.63
C ARG A 55 -0.82 -7.32 -5.19
N PHE A 56 -2.01 -6.94 -4.77
CA PHE A 56 -2.29 -6.45 -3.44
C PHE A 56 -2.86 -7.54 -2.53
N ASP A 57 -2.77 -7.33 -1.23
CA ASP A 57 -3.35 -8.21 -0.23
C ASP A 57 -4.89 -8.22 -0.23
N ASP A 58 -5.46 -9.19 0.49
CA ASP A 58 -6.90 -9.40 0.58
C ASP A 58 -7.64 -8.23 1.27
N LEU A 59 -7.03 -7.60 2.27
CA LEU A 59 -7.67 -6.52 3.02
C LEU A 59 -7.82 -5.28 2.14
N PHE A 60 -6.77 -4.88 1.43
CA PHE A 60 -6.86 -3.80 0.46
C PHE A 60 -7.82 -4.15 -0.68
N SER A 61 -7.77 -5.36 -1.21
CA SER A 61 -8.67 -5.78 -2.29
C SER A 61 -10.14 -5.73 -1.87
N SER A 62 -10.44 -5.99 -0.59
CA SER A 62 -11.81 -5.89 -0.05
C SER A 62 -12.33 -4.45 -0.01
N THR A 63 -11.47 -3.46 0.24
CA THR A 63 -11.89 -2.05 0.24
C THR A 63 -12.14 -1.55 -1.18
N VAL A 64 -11.36 -2.01 -2.15
CA VAL A 64 -11.64 -1.77 -3.58
C VAL A 64 -13.00 -2.35 -3.97
N MET A 65 -13.31 -3.58 -3.53
CA MET A 65 -14.62 -4.17 -3.80
C MET A 65 -15.76 -3.32 -3.22
N MET A 66 -15.65 -2.92 -1.94
CA MET A 66 -16.68 -2.09 -1.29
C MET A 66 -16.90 -0.74 -1.99
N GLU A 67 -15.84 -0.15 -2.54
CA GLU A 67 -15.91 1.16 -3.19
C GLU A 67 -16.49 1.07 -4.61
N PHE A 68 -16.10 0.07 -5.39
CA PHE A 68 -16.35 0.04 -6.83
C PHE A 68 -17.44 -0.95 -7.28
N ASP A 69 -17.81 -1.94 -6.47
CA ASP A 69 -18.95 -2.83 -6.75
C ASP A 69 -20.27 -2.09 -6.49
N LYS A 70 -20.74 -1.34 -7.49
CA LYS A 70 -21.94 -0.50 -7.38
C LYS A 70 -23.21 -1.33 -7.40
N ASN A 71 -23.15 -2.51 -8.01
CA ASN A 71 -24.29 -3.42 -8.13
C ASN A 71 -24.41 -4.42 -6.96
N SER A 72 -23.36 -4.53 -6.12
CA SER A 72 -23.26 -5.37 -4.92
C SER A 72 -23.38 -6.88 -5.19
N ASP A 73 -22.89 -7.36 -6.34
CA ASP A 73 -22.92 -8.77 -6.72
C ASP A 73 -21.62 -9.54 -6.40
N LEU A 74 -20.65 -8.86 -5.74
CA LEU A 74 -19.34 -9.36 -5.36
C LEU A 74 -18.41 -9.65 -6.55
N LYS A 75 -18.68 -9.05 -7.71
CA LYS A 75 -17.83 -9.10 -8.89
C LYS A 75 -17.76 -7.71 -9.51
N LEU A 76 -16.56 -7.33 -9.93
CA LEU A 76 -16.41 -6.12 -10.71
C LEU A 76 -16.70 -6.44 -12.17
N ASP A 77 -17.75 -5.81 -12.71
CA ASP A 77 -18.05 -5.88 -14.14
C ASP A 77 -17.05 -5.02 -14.96
N ASP A 78 -17.13 -5.10 -16.30
CA ASP A 78 -16.20 -4.39 -17.18
C ASP A 78 -16.21 -2.86 -16.97
N LYS A 79 -17.36 -2.29 -16.60
CA LYS A 79 -17.50 -0.85 -16.37
C LYS A 79 -16.89 -0.47 -15.02
N GLU A 80 -17.14 -1.26 -13.98
CA GLU A 80 -16.57 -1.06 -12.64
C GLU A 80 -15.05 -1.27 -12.65
N LEU A 81 -14.55 -2.32 -13.33
CA LEU A 81 -13.12 -2.55 -13.54
C LEU A 81 -12.45 -1.38 -14.28
N LYS A 82 -13.14 -0.79 -15.27
CA LYS A 82 -12.64 0.40 -15.94
C LYS A 82 -12.53 1.59 -15.00
N GLU A 83 -13.51 1.79 -14.12
CA GLU A 83 -13.47 2.86 -13.11
C GLU A 83 -12.32 2.66 -12.12
N VAL A 84 -12.08 1.43 -11.67
CA VAL A 84 -10.90 1.07 -10.85
C VAL A 84 -9.61 1.39 -11.61
N ALA A 85 -9.49 0.95 -12.86
CA ALA A 85 -8.30 1.16 -13.67
C ALA A 85 -8.01 2.64 -13.91
N ASP A 86 -9.02 3.45 -14.23
CA ASP A 86 -8.88 4.89 -14.46
C ASP A 86 -8.49 5.62 -13.15
N THR A 87 -9.08 5.23 -12.01
CA THR A 87 -8.74 5.79 -10.69
C THR A 87 -7.31 5.46 -10.30
N VAL A 88 -6.90 4.19 -10.44
CA VAL A 88 -5.52 3.78 -10.14
C VAL A 88 -4.55 4.49 -11.08
N HIS A 89 -4.80 4.47 -12.39
CA HIS A 89 -3.92 5.11 -13.37
C HIS A 89 -3.72 6.60 -13.10
N SER A 90 -4.80 7.34 -12.83
CA SER A 90 -4.72 8.75 -12.51
C SER A 90 -3.95 9.02 -11.20
N SER A 91 -4.20 8.22 -10.15
CA SER A 91 -3.47 8.35 -8.88
C SER A 91 -1.96 8.12 -9.00
N LEU A 92 -1.55 7.22 -9.90
CA LEU A 92 -0.14 6.89 -10.12
C LEU A 92 0.60 7.93 -10.97
N ALA A 93 -0.13 8.71 -11.77
CA ALA A 93 0.46 9.76 -12.59
C ALA A 93 1.19 10.81 -11.74
N GLU A 94 0.67 11.11 -10.55
CA GLU A 94 1.30 12.06 -9.60
C GLU A 94 2.70 11.62 -9.14
N PHE A 95 3.00 10.32 -9.23
CA PHE A 95 4.27 9.72 -8.82
C PHE A 95 5.09 9.18 -10.00
N ASN A 96 4.82 9.65 -11.22
CA ASN A 96 5.44 9.16 -12.45
C ASN A 96 5.35 7.63 -12.59
N TYR A 97 4.23 7.05 -12.15
CA TYR A 97 3.97 5.60 -12.14
C TYR A 97 5.03 4.77 -11.40
N PHE A 98 5.83 5.40 -10.53
CA PHE A 98 7.01 4.79 -9.89
C PHE A 98 7.99 4.18 -10.90
N GLN A 99 8.07 4.76 -12.11
CA GLN A 99 8.94 4.31 -13.18
C GLN A 99 9.97 5.39 -13.50
N LEU A 100 11.25 5.05 -13.36
CA LEU A 100 12.37 5.94 -13.69
C LEU A 100 13.29 5.24 -14.68
N VAL A 101 13.47 5.85 -15.85
CA VAL A 101 14.33 5.34 -16.92
C VAL A 101 15.36 6.40 -17.25
N THR A 102 16.63 6.00 -17.28
CA THR A 102 17.73 6.89 -17.64
C THR A 102 18.54 6.31 -18.79
N GLN A 103 19.05 7.19 -19.64
CA GLN A 103 20.01 6.88 -20.69
C GLN A 103 21.15 7.88 -20.60
N ASP A 104 22.38 7.40 -20.45
CA ASP A 104 23.60 8.21 -20.29
C ASP A 104 23.48 9.28 -19.18
N GLY A 105 22.83 8.92 -18.07
CA GLY A 105 22.63 9.80 -16.92
C GLY A 105 21.55 10.88 -17.10
N LYS A 106 20.75 10.80 -18.17
CA LYS A 106 19.61 11.70 -18.42
C LYS A 106 18.30 10.92 -18.37
N ASP A 107 17.26 11.55 -17.85
CA ASP A 107 15.93 10.96 -17.82
C ASP A 107 15.39 10.77 -19.25
N VAL A 108 14.80 9.60 -19.49
CA VAL A 108 14.07 9.30 -20.72
C VAL A 108 12.59 9.64 -20.46
N PRO A 109 11.96 10.51 -21.28
CA PRO A 109 10.52 10.73 -21.21
C PRO A 109 9.78 9.43 -21.49
N MET A 110 8.92 9.03 -20.55
CA MET A 110 8.12 7.80 -20.63
C MET A 110 6.65 8.09 -20.93
#